data_AF-A0A1U8PR19-F1
#
_entry.id   AF-A0A1U8PR19-F1
#
_cell.length_a   1.000
_cell.length_b   1.000
_cell.length_c   1.000
_cell.angle_alpha   90.00
_cell.angle_beta   90.00
_cell.angle_gamma   90.00
#
_symmetry.space_group_name_H-M   'P 1'
#
loop_
_entity.id
_entity.type
_entity.pdbx_description
1 polymer ?
#
loop_
_entity_poly.entity_id
_entity_poly.type
_entity_poly.pdbx_seq_one_letter_code
_entity_poly.pdbx_strand_id
1 'polypeptide(L)'
;MTTSEYSEWCVRRINDNIPGPSPKNSQSIGEHLRVVPSELEIIKQDFERRNAELEKKIEQMEEEKVNLKLDIDVQKLETEGLRKGKRKVEEDLNSLKTDYKRLRLSVRTAGLGKTSEQRRQEVQEEKAKAGRWEGRFQETQMQNRSLEKSLLENQDERDKLNARVAELEKIVHQYRNRNSVVELQASLSRIKQMKKTIEELEIALQNCEARIEYLEANEDHQSEQLHYFQNQVRSRDRVMGEALVQIREVADHLQTLTIQADTLSLKYELESDRGQELASLLKKIKVLSIRAKSYL
;
A
#
# COMPACT_ATOMS: atom_id res chain seq x y z
N MET A 1 -40.50 157.31 9.50
CA MET A 1 -41.30 157.85 10.62
C MET A 1 -40.36 158.19 11.76
N THR A 2 -40.31 159.47 12.07
CA THR A 2 -39.72 160.13 13.22
C THR A 2 -40.44 159.75 14.52
N THR A 3 -39.70 159.69 15.63
CA THR A 3 -39.97 160.33 16.95
C THR A 3 -39.04 159.69 18.01
N SER A 4 -38.57 160.31 19.08
CA SER A 4 -38.49 161.70 19.56
C SER A 4 -38.07 161.59 21.04
N GLU A 5 -36.81 161.29 21.34
CA GLU A 5 -36.27 161.47 22.71
C GLU A 5 -34.94 162.22 22.65
N TYR A 6 -35.13 163.49 22.29
CA TYR A 6 -34.15 164.58 22.25
C TYR A 6 -34.15 165.42 23.55
N SER A 7 -34.91 165.09 24.60
CA SER A 7 -35.17 166.09 25.66
C SER A 7 -34.38 166.00 26.97
N GLU A 8 -33.57 164.97 27.26
CA GLU A 8 -32.95 164.86 28.61
C GLU A 8 -31.43 164.82 28.68
N TRP A 9 -30.68 164.50 27.62
CA TRP A 9 -29.23 164.31 27.78
C TRP A 9 -28.37 165.59 27.62
N CYS A 10 -28.92 166.68 27.10
CA CYS A 10 -28.17 167.93 26.87
C CYS A 10 -28.01 168.87 28.08
N VAL A 11 -28.30 168.47 29.33
CA VAL A 11 -28.40 169.42 30.48
C VAL A 11 -27.32 169.25 31.57
N ARG A 12 -26.14 168.68 31.31
CA ARG A 12 -25.00 168.79 32.26
C ARG A 12 -23.73 169.34 31.58
N ARG A 13 -23.67 170.68 31.50
CA ARG A 13 -22.50 171.52 31.15
C ARG A 13 -21.60 171.80 32.36
N ILE A 14 -20.36 172.25 32.08
CA ILE A 14 -19.68 173.52 32.53
C ILE A 14 -18.15 173.37 32.23
N ASN A 15 -17.57 174.07 31.23
CA ASN A 15 -16.70 175.29 31.28
C ASN A 15 -15.34 175.07 32.03
N ASP A 16 -14.13 175.36 31.52
CA ASP A 16 -13.58 176.66 31.08
C ASP A 16 -12.12 176.60 30.47
N ASN A 17 -11.81 177.60 29.61
CA ASN A 17 -10.52 178.28 29.26
C ASN A 17 -9.46 177.61 28.32
N ILE A 18 -9.14 178.08 27.09
CA ILE A 18 -8.58 179.37 26.54
C ILE A 18 -7.02 179.48 26.56
N PRO A 19 -6.38 180.08 25.51
CA PRO A 19 -5.13 179.61 24.85
C PRO A 19 -3.93 180.60 24.83
N GLY A 20 -2.82 180.28 24.12
CA GLY A 20 -1.89 181.32 23.61
C GLY A 20 -0.59 180.83 22.89
N PRO A 21 0.02 181.60 21.93
CA PRO A 21 0.97 181.11 20.90
C PRO A 21 2.36 181.82 20.78
N SER A 22 3.33 181.12 20.13
CA SER A 22 4.54 181.60 19.39
C SER A 22 5.73 182.22 20.18
N PRO A 23 6.92 182.59 19.60
CA PRO A 23 7.55 182.27 18.28
C PRO A 23 9.11 182.04 18.33
N LYS A 24 9.69 181.84 17.11
CA LYS A 24 11.09 182.07 16.63
C LYS A 24 12.14 180.96 16.72
N ASN A 25 12.45 180.31 15.59
CA ASN A 25 13.64 180.54 14.74
C ASN A 25 13.76 179.46 13.65
N SER A 26 14.33 179.84 12.49
CA SER A 26 14.21 179.21 11.17
C SER A 26 15.51 178.58 10.66
N GLN A 27 15.43 177.37 10.05
CA GLN A 27 16.45 176.78 9.15
C GLN A 27 15.80 175.77 8.16
N SER A 28 16.19 175.83 6.88
CA SER A 28 15.64 175.20 5.66
C SER A 28 16.00 173.70 5.47
N ILE A 29 15.06 172.77 5.26
CA ILE A 29 14.45 172.30 3.97
C ILE A 29 15.48 171.88 2.91
N GLY A 30 15.69 170.57 2.71
CA GLY A 30 16.50 170.06 1.58
C GLY A 30 16.90 168.58 1.55
N GLU A 31 16.68 167.79 2.61
CA GLU A 31 16.86 166.33 2.60
C GLU A 31 15.72 165.75 3.44
N HIS A 32 14.99 164.73 2.96
CA HIS A 32 14.17 163.73 3.67
C HIS A 32 13.12 163.13 2.70
N LEU A 33 13.53 162.24 1.78
CA LEU A 33 12.62 161.31 1.11
C LEU A 33 13.27 159.93 0.99
N ARG A 34 13.29 159.21 2.11
CA ARG A 34 13.40 157.74 2.15
C ARG A 34 12.01 157.22 1.79
N VAL A 35 11.85 156.65 0.60
CA VAL A 35 10.57 156.15 0.07
C VAL A 35 10.04 155.06 1.02
N VAL A 36 9.02 155.42 1.79
CA VAL A 36 8.25 154.53 2.68
C VAL A 36 7.20 153.82 1.81
N PRO A 37 7.08 152.48 1.86
CA PRO A 37 6.00 151.77 1.19
C PRO A 37 4.62 152.23 1.71
N SER A 38 3.64 152.35 0.82
CA SER A 38 2.27 152.79 1.16
C SER A 38 1.48 151.70 1.92
N GLU A 39 0.50 152.08 2.75
CA GLU A 39 -0.30 151.16 3.58
C GLU A 39 -0.96 150.02 2.78
N LEU A 40 -1.31 150.26 1.51
CA LEU A 40 -1.85 149.25 0.60
C LEU A 40 -0.85 148.14 0.23
N GLU A 41 0.44 148.47 0.16
CA GLU A 41 1.49 147.52 -0.19
C GLU A 41 1.80 146.56 0.96
N ILE A 42 1.67 147.04 2.21
CA ILE A 42 1.76 146.22 3.42
C ILE A 42 0.60 145.21 3.49
N ILE A 43 -0.62 145.66 3.22
CA ILE A 43 -1.82 144.80 3.21
C ILE A 43 -1.72 143.72 2.12
N LYS A 44 -1.21 144.08 0.93
CA LYS A 44 -1.00 143.13 -0.16
C LYS A 44 0.00 142.04 0.20
N GLN A 45 1.16 142.41 0.76
CA GLN A 45 2.17 141.44 1.20
C GLN A 45 1.65 140.51 2.32
N ASP A 46 0.84 141.02 3.24
CA ASP A 46 0.23 140.19 4.29
C ASP A 46 -0.82 139.22 3.74
N PHE A 47 -1.58 139.63 2.71
CA PHE A 47 -2.52 138.74 2.02
C PHE A 47 -1.79 137.64 1.24
N GLU A 48 -0.70 137.98 0.55
CA GLU A 48 0.15 137.01 -0.15
C GLU A 48 0.80 136.02 0.83
N ARG A 49 1.29 136.49 2.00
CA ARG A 49 1.83 135.60 3.05
C ARG A 49 0.76 134.64 3.58
N ARG A 50 -0.44 135.14 3.88
CA ARG A 50 -1.56 134.29 4.35
C ARG A 50 -2.01 133.29 3.29
N ASN A 51 -2.04 133.68 2.02
CA ASN A 51 -2.36 132.75 0.94
C ASN A 51 -1.29 131.66 0.80
N ALA A 52 0.00 132.00 0.85
CA ALA A 52 1.07 131.01 0.82
C ALA A 52 1.02 130.04 2.02
N GLU A 53 0.67 130.53 3.21
CA GLU A 53 0.44 129.69 4.39
C GLU A 53 -0.77 128.75 4.23
N LEU A 54 -1.87 129.22 3.62
CA LEU A 54 -3.04 128.40 3.34
C LEU A 54 -2.75 127.34 2.28
N GLU A 55 -2.03 127.70 1.22
CA GLU A 55 -1.63 126.79 0.15
C GLU A 55 -0.71 125.68 0.69
N LYS A 56 0.26 126.03 1.55
CA LYS A 56 1.10 125.06 2.25
C LYS A 56 0.30 124.13 3.17
N LYS A 57 -0.74 124.63 3.86
CA LYS A 57 -1.64 123.79 4.65
C LYS A 57 -2.49 122.87 3.79
N ILE A 58 -2.94 123.33 2.62
CA ILE A 58 -3.68 122.49 1.66
C ILE A 58 -2.77 121.38 1.14
N GLU A 59 -1.55 121.70 0.74
CA GLU A 59 -0.55 120.72 0.28
C GLU A 59 -0.26 119.66 1.37
N GLN A 60 -0.03 120.09 2.63
CA GLN A 60 0.15 119.16 3.75
C GLN A 60 -1.07 118.25 3.98
N MET A 61 -2.29 118.80 3.91
CA MET A 61 -3.51 117.99 4.05
C MET A 61 -3.68 117.00 2.90
N GLU A 62 -3.29 117.37 1.68
CA GLU A 62 -3.32 116.46 0.53
C GLU A 62 -2.30 115.33 0.67
N GLU A 63 -1.09 115.62 1.13
CA GLU A 63 -0.07 114.62 1.46
C GLU A 63 -0.56 113.66 2.57
N GLU A 64 -1.09 114.19 3.67
CA GLU A 64 -1.66 113.39 4.77
C GLU A 64 -2.81 112.50 4.28
N LYS A 65 -3.69 113.02 3.40
CA LYS A 65 -4.78 112.25 2.79
C LYS A 65 -4.26 111.11 1.91
N VAL A 66 -3.20 111.35 1.11
CA VAL A 66 -2.57 110.32 0.29
C VAL A 66 -1.92 109.25 1.18
N ASN A 67 -1.21 109.65 2.24
CA ASN A 67 -0.59 108.74 3.20
C ASN A 67 -1.63 107.86 3.91
N LEU A 68 -2.71 108.45 4.43
CA LEU A 68 -3.80 107.70 5.07
C LEU A 68 -4.45 106.70 4.12
N LYS A 69 -4.59 107.05 2.83
CA LYS A 69 -5.13 106.13 1.82
C LYS A 69 -4.20 104.94 1.59
N LEU A 70 -2.89 105.17 1.50
CA LEU A 70 -1.89 104.12 1.38
C LEU A 70 -1.91 103.19 2.60
N ASP A 71 -1.98 103.74 3.81
CA ASP A 71 -2.07 102.94 5.05
C ASP A 71 -3.32 102.06 5.07
N ILE A 72 -4.47 102.59 4.65
CA ILE A 72 -5.71 101.81 4.54
C ILE A 72 -5.53 100.64 3.54
N ASP A 73 -4.90 100.88 2.40
CA ASP A 73 -4.70 99.84 1.38
C ASP A 73 -3.66 98.79 1.82
N VAL A 74 -2.61 99.19 2.55
CA VAL A 74 -1.66 98.26 3.21
C VAL A 74 -2.39 97.39 4.24
N GLN A 75 -3.21 97.96 5.12
CA GLN A 75 -3.98 97.20 6.10
C GLN A 75 -4.96 96.22 5.43
N LYS A 76 -5.60 96.60 4.32
CA LYS A 76 -6.45 95.68 3.54
C LYS A 76 -5.64 94.50 2.99
N LEU A 77 -4.47 94.77 2.41
CA LEU A 77 -3.57 93.73 1.87
C LEU A 77 -3.09 92.77 2.97
N GLU A 78 -2.69 93.30 4.13
CA GLU A 78 -2.26 92.49 5.27
C GLU A 78 -3.40 91.62 5.82
N THR A 79 -4.60 92.19 6.01
CA THR A 79 -5.77 91.44 6.50
C THR A 79 -6.23 90.37 5.51
N GLU A 80 -6.13 90.61 4.21
CA GLU A 80 -6.37 89.60 3.19
C GLU A 80 -5.30 88.49 3.22
N GLY A 81 -4.02 88.86 3.38
CA GLY A 81 -2.91 87.93 3.56
C GLY A 81 -3.11 87.02 4.77
N LEU A 82 -3.48 87.60 5.92
CA LEU A 82 -3.81 86.86 7.14
C LEU A 82 -5.01 85.91 6.94
N ARG A 83 -6.05 86.35 6.22
CA ARG A 83 -7.19 85.48 5.88
C ARG A 83 -6.78 84.30 5.00
N LYS A 84 -5.91 84.52 4.00
CA LYS A 84 -5.36 83.46 3.15
C LYS A 84 -4.51 82.48 3.96
N GLY A 85 -3.65 83.00 4.84
CA GLY A 85 -2.83 82.19 5.75
C GLY A 85 -3.69 81.33 6.68
N LYS A 86 -4.73 81.91 7.30
CA LYS A 86 -5.66 81.19 8.18
C LYS A 86 -6.37 80.03 7.45
N ARG A 87 -6.88 80.27 6.23
CA ARG A 87 -7.53 79.23 5.43
C ARG A 87 -6.58 78.07 5.13
N LYS A 88 -5.33 78.36 4.75
CA LYS A 88 -4.33 77.32 4.47
C LYS A 88 -4.01 76.47 5.70
N VAL A 89 -3.80 77.10 6.86
CA VAL A 89 -3.55 76.38 8.12
C VAL A 89 -4.73 75.47 8.49
N GLU A 90 -5.96 75.91 8.23
CA GLU A 90 -7.17 75.13 8.50
C GLU A 90 -7.32 73.93 7.54
N GLU A 91 -6.99 74.11 6.26
CA GLU A 91 -6.90 73.02 5.28
C GLU A 91 -5.84 71.98 5.67
N ASP A 92 -4.63 72.43 6.04
CA ASP A 92 -3.53 71.58 6.49
C ASP A 92 -3.93 70.78 7.75
N LEU A 93 -4.59 71.44 8.70
CA LEU A 93 -5.11 70.78 9.91
C LEU A 93 -6.15 69.70 9.58
N ASN A 94 -7.06 69.99 8.64
CA ASN A 94 -8.05 69.02 8.19
C ASN A 94 -7.39 67.83 7.49
N SER A 95 -6.41 68.05 6.61
CA SER A 95 -5.63 67.00 5.95
C SER A 95 -4.95 66.09 6.98
N LEU A 96 -4.24 66.68 7.94
CA LEU A 96 -3.55 65.95 9.00
C LEU A 96 -4.51 65.09 9.83
N LYS A 97 -5.71 65.60 10.13
CA LYS A 97 -6.74 64.85 10.86
C LYS A 97 -7.22 63.62 10.07
N THR A 98 -7.39 63.74 8.75
CA THR A 98 -7.72 62.60 7.88
C THR A 98 -6.59 61.58 7.82
N ASP A 99 -5.34 62.03 7.68
CA ASP A 99 -4.19 61.14 7.61
C ASP A 99 -3.97 60.38 8.92
N TYR A 100 -4.15 61.05 10.07
CA TYR A 100 -4.12 60.40 11.37
C TYR A 100 -5.19 59.30 11.51
N LYS A 101 -6.43 59.57 11.08
CA LYS A 101 -7.50 58.56 11.09
C LYS A 101 -7.16 57.37 10.21
N ARG A 102 -6.62 57.62 9.01
CA ARG A 102 -6.19 56.59 8.05
C ARG A 102 -5.09 55.72 8.65
N LEU A 103 -4.07 56.33 9.23
CA LEU A 103 -2.97 55.63 9.88
C LEU A 103 -3.46 54.73 11.02
N ARG A 104 -4.35 55.23 11.89
CA ARG A 104 -4.93 54.45 12.99
C ARG A 104 -5.71 53.23 12.48
N LEU A 105 -6.46 53.38 11.38
CA LEU A 105 -7.16 52.26 10.75
C LEU A 105 -6.17 51.24 10.18
N SER A 106 -5.14 51.68 9.45
CA SER A 106 -4.10 50.78 8.90
C SER A 106 -3.38 49.98 9.99
N VAL A 107 -3.06 50.60 11.14
CA VAL A 107 -2.43 49.91 12.28
C VAL A 107 -3.34 48.83 12.87
N ARG A 108 -4.66 49.07 12.91
CA ARG A 108 -5.64 48.05 13.34
C ARG A 108 -5.78 46.93 12.32
N THR A 109 -5.90 47.25 11.03
CA THR A 109 -6.07 46.27 9.95
C THR A 109 -4.86 45.36 9.79
N ALA A 110 -3.65 45.91 9.91
CA ALA A 110 -2.41 45.12 9.85
C ALA A 110 -2.19 44.23 11.09
N GLY A 111 -3.09 44.24 12.08
CA GLY A 111 -2.91 43.54 13.35
C GLY A 111 -1.73 44.06 14.17
N LEU A 112 -1.16 45.21 13.79
CA LEU A 112 -0.02 45.84 14.46
C LEU A 112 -0.43 46.53 15.76
N GLY A 113 -1.73 46.80 15.95
CA GLY A 113 -2.31 47.32 17.17
C GLY A 113 -2.34 46.35 18.37
N LYS A 114 -1.85 45.11 18.22
CA LYS A 114 -1.65 44.19 19.36
C LYS A 114 -0.67 44.81 20.36
N THR A 115 -1.00 44.75 21.64
CA THR A 115 -0.10 45.19 22.71
C THR A 115 1.16 44.30 22.73
N SER A 116 2.30 44.90 23.07
CA SER A 116 3.60 44.23 23.22
C SER A 116 3.51 42.93 24.05
N GLU A 117 2.71 42.97 25.11
CA GLU A 117 2.48 41.86 26.03
C GLU A 117 1.81 40.65 25.35
N GLN A 118 0.83 40.90 24.48
CA GLN A 118 0.15 39.85 23.72
C GLN A 118 1.11 39.15 22.74
N ARG A 119 2.02 39.90 22.09
CA ARG A 119 3.07 39.29 21.25
C ARG A 119 4.07 38.48 22.08
N ARG A 120 4.43 38.94 23.27
CA ARG A 120 5.31 38.17 24.16
C ARG A 120 4.66 36.86 24.59
N GLN A 121 3.36 36.87 24.88
CA GLN A 121 2.63 35.67 25.25
C GLN A 121 2.52 34.67 24.08
N GLU A 122 2.20 35.12 22.87
CA GLU A 122 2.20 34.28 21.66
C GLU A 122 3.56 33.61 21.42
N VAL A 123 4.67 34.36 21.59
CA VAL A 123 6.02 33.81 21.46
C VAL A 123 6.33 32.77 22.54
N GLN A 124 5.87 32.96 23.78
CA GLN A 124 6.06 31.98 24.85
C GLN A 124 5.24 30.70 24.61
N GLU A 125 4.00 30.83 24.12
CA GLU A 125 3.16 29.69 23.76
C GLU A 125 3.76 28.88 22.60
N GLU A 126 4.28 29.55 21.57
CA GLU A 126 4.96 28.87 20.47
C GLU A 126 6.28 28.24 20.91
N LYS A 127 7.05 28.87 21.81
CA LYS A 127 8.22 28.22 22.43
C LYS A 127 7.83 26.97 23.20
N ALA A 128 6.73 27.01 23.97
CA ALA A 128 6.23 25.84 24.69
C ALA A 128 5.77 24.73 23.73
N LYS A 129 5.13 25.08 22.61
CA LYS A 129 4.77 24.11 21.56
C LYS A 129 6.00 23.50 20.91
N ALA A 130 7.00 24.31 20.57
CA ALA A 130 8.26 23.85 20.00
C ALA A 130 8.97 22.86 20.93
N GLY A 131 9.08 23.18 22.23
CA GLY A 131 9.65 22.28 23.22
C GLY A 131 8.88 20.94 23.34
N ARG A 132 7.55 20.95 23.23
CA ARG A 132 6.75 19.71 23.19
C ARG A 132 7.04 18.87 21.95
N TRP A 133 7.20 19.51 20.79
CA TRP A 133 7.56 18.80 19.56
C TRP A 133 8.96 18.23 19.63
N GLU A 134 9.91 18.95 20.20
CA GLU A 134 11.27 18.48 20.39
C GLU A 134 11.35 17.28 21.34
N GLY A 135 10.59 17.31 22.44
CA GLY A 135 10.46 16.14 23.33
C GLY A 135 9.93 14.90 22.61
N ARG A 136 8.84 15.03 21.82
CA ARG A 136 8.30 13.92 21.02
C ARG A 136 9.28 13.42 19.96
N PHE A 137 10.04 14.33 19.36
CA PHE A 137 11.06 13.96 18.39
C PHE A 137 12.16 13.12 19.03
N GLN A 138 12.66 13.51 20.21
CA GLN A 138 13.65 12.74 20.94
C GLN A 138 13.12 11.38 21.41
N GLU A 139 11.88 11.32 21.89
CA GLU A 139 11.23 10.06 22.26
C GLU A 139 11.14 9.09 21.07
N THR A 140 10.67 9.59 19.92
CA THR A 140 10.60 8.81 18.68
C THR A 140 11.99 8.36 18.24
N GLN A 141 13.01 9.21 18.38
CA GLN A 141 14.39 8.86 18.07
C GLN A 141 14.93 7.77 19.00
N MET A 142 14.63 7.80 20.29
CA MET A 142 15.02 6.75 21.23
C MET A 142 14.34 5.41 20.89
N GLN A 143 13.06 5.43 20.56
CA GLN A 143 12.33 4.24 20.10
C GLN A 143 12.94 3.66 18.83
N ASN A 144 13.24 4.49 17.83
CA ASN A 144 13.91 4.04 16.60
C ASN A 144 15.26 3.39 16.89
N ARG A 145 16.10 3.99 17.75
CA ARG A 145 17.38 3.38 18.16
C ARG A 145 17.19 2.04 18.88
N SER A 146 16.14 1.92 19.69
CA SER A 146 15.80 0.65 20.35
C SER A 146 15.39 -0.42 19.33
N LEU A 147 14.55 -0.05 18.36
CA LEU A 147 14.12 -0.95 17.29
C LEU A 147 15.28 -1.38 16.39
N GLU A 148 16.19 -0.47 16.04
CA GLU A 148 17.40 -0.80 15.27
C GLU A 148 18.27 -1.84 15.99
N LYS A 149 18.45 -1.70 17.32
CA LYS A 149 19.17 -2.69 18.13
C LYS A 149 18.49 -4.05 18.11
N SER A 150 17.18 -4.09 18.37
CA SER A 150 16.42 -5.34 18.33
C SER A 150 16.43 -5.96 16.93
N LEU A 151 16.44 -5.17 15.86
CA LEU A 151 16.52 -5.68 14.49
C LEU A 151 17.89 -6.32 14.21
N LEU A 152 18.98 -5.72 14.68
CA LEU A 152 20.33 -6.30 14.59
C LEU A 152 20.45 -7.59 15.41
N GLU A 153 19.90 -7.64 16.62
CA GLU A 153 19.85 -8.84 17.45
C GLU A 153 19.08 -9.98 16.76
N ASN A 154 17.89 -9.68 16.23
CA ASN A 154 17.10 -10.65 15.47
C ASN A 154 17.84 -11.14 14.21
N GLN A 155 18.61 -10.28 13.55
CA GLN A 155 19.39 -10.67 12.39
C GLN A 155 20.54 -11.63 12.76
N ASP A 156 21.26 -11.37 13.84
CA ASP A 156 22.28 -12.28 14.39
C ASP A 156 21.67 -13.63 14.81
N GLU A 157 20.51 -13.63 15.48
CA GLU A 157 19.80 -14.85 15.82
C GLU A 157 19.36 -15.64 14.58
N ARG A 158 18.83 -14.95 13.56
CA ARG A 158 18.45 -15.57 12.29
C ARG A 158 19.65 -16.23 11.61
N ASP A 159 20.81 -15.58 11.61
CA ASP A 159 22.01 -16.11 11.00
C ASP A 159 22.53 -17.35 11.75
N LYS A 160 22.45 -17.36 13.09
CA LYS A 160 22.74 -18.56 13.91
C LYS A 160 21.77 -19.70 13.61
N LEU A 161 20.47 -19.42 13.47
CA LEU A 161 19.47 -20.42 13.12
C LEU A 161 19.71 -21.00 11.73
N ASN A 162 20.02 -20.16 10.75
CA ASN A 162 20.36 -20.60 9.39
C ASN A 162 21.59 -21.52 9.38
N ALA A 163 22.62 -21.21 10.17
CA ALA A 163 23.79 -22.09 10.32
C ALA A 163 23.41 -23.46 10.89
N ARG A 164 22.55 -23.51 11.92
CA ARG A 164 22.05 -24.78 12.49
C ARG A 164 21.20 -25.57 11.50
N VAL A 165 20.35 -24.91 10.72
CA VAL A 165 19.55 -25.55 9.67
C VAL A 165 20.47 -26.21 8.63
N ALA A 166 21.49 -25.50 8.16
CA ALA A 166 22.46 -26.04 7.21
C ALA A 166 23.21 -27.27 7.76
N GLU A 167 23.55 -27.27 9.06
CA GLU A 167 24.17 -28.43 9.71
C GLU A 167 23.21 -29.63 9.79
N LEU A 168 21.94 -29.39 10.17
CA LEU A 168 20.91 -30.43 10.22
C LEU A 168 20.62 -31.02 8.82
N GLU A 169 20.52 -30.18 7.79
CA GLU A 169 20.34 -30.63 6.41
C GLU A 169 21.47 -31.55 5.97
N LYS A 170 22.72 -31.20 6.30
CA LYS A 170 23.89 -32.06 6.03
C LYS A 170 23.78 -33.40 6.74
N ILE A 171 23.39 -33.43 8.02
CA ILE A 171 23.21 -34.66 8.80
C ILE A 171 22.10 -35.53 8.20
N VAL A 172 20.94 -34.95 7.87
CA VAL A 172 19.81 -35.66 7.26
C VAL A 172 20.22 -36.26 5.92
N HIS A 173 20.92 -35.49 5.09
CA HIS A 173 21.41 -35.98 3.80
C HIS A 173 22.36 -37.16 3.97
N GLN A 174 23.29 -37.09 4.94
CA GLN A 174 24.20 -38.21 5.26
C GLN A 174 23.46 -39.44 5.77
N TYR A 175 22.51 -39.27 6.69
CA TYR A 175 21.73 -40.37 7.25
C TYR A 175 20.90 -41.07 6.17
N ARG A 176 20.19 -40.30 5.33
CA ARG A 176 19.39 -40.83 4.22
C ARG A 176 20.24 -41.60 3.22
N ASN A 177 21.42 -41.07 2.88
CA ASN A 177 22.35 -41.76 1.97
C ASN A 177 22.86 -43.08 2.58
N ARG A 178 23.34 -43.06 3.83
CA ARG A 178 23.79 -44.28 4.53
C ARG A 178 22.69 -45.33 4.64
N ASN A 179 21.48 -44.93 5.03
CA ASN A 179 20.37 -45.85 5.18
C ASN A 179 19.98 -46.46 3.82
N SER A 180 19.92 -45.64 2.76
CA SER A 180 19.63 -46.13 1.40
C SER A 180 20.68 -47.12 0.88
N VAL A 181 21.97 -46.85 1.12
CA VAL A 181 23.06 -47.75 0.68
C VAL A 181 23.01 -49.08 1.42
N VAL A 182 22.82 -49.07 2.74
CA VAL A 182 22.75 -50.29 3.56
C VAL A 182 21.52 -51.13 3.20
N GLU A 183 20.34 -50.51 3.06
CA GLU A 183 19.11 -51.20 2.65
C GLU A 183 19.25 -51.80 1.24
N LEU A 184 19.81 -51.05 0.29
CA LEU A 184 20.06 -51.55 -1.07
C LEU A 184 21.05 -52.72 -1.06
N GLN A 185 22.13 -52.65 -0.29
CA GLN A 185 23.11 -53.73 -0.18
C GLN A 185 22.51 -55.01 0.43
N ALA A 186 21.66 -54.87 1.46
CA ALA A 186 20.94 -55.98 2.06
C ALA A 186 19.96 -56.62 1.05
N SER A 187 19.23 -55.80 0.30
CA SER A 187 18.31 -56.27 -0.74
C SER A 187 19.05 -57.00 -1.87
N LEU A 188 20.20 -56.48 -2.31
CA LEU A 188 21.04 -57.09 -3.34
C LEU A 188 21.56 -58.45 -2.88
N SER A 189 21.98 -58.57 -1.62
CA SER A 189 22.44 -59.83 -1.03
C SER A 189 21.32 -60.88 -1.00
N ARG A 190 20.10 -60.45 -0.63
CA ARG A 190 18.90 -61.31 -0.65
C ARG A 190 18.55 -61.77 -2.07
N ILE A 191 18.59 -60.87 -3.06
CA ILE A 191 18.35 -61.22 -4.47
C ILE A 191 19.38 -62.25 -4.95
N LYS A 192 20.66 -62.06 -4.63
CA LYS A 192 21.72 -62.99 -5.00
C LYS A 192 21.50 -64.38 -4.38
N GLN A 193 21.05 -64.44 -3.13
CA GLN A 193 20.71 -65.70 -2.47
C GLN A 193 19.51 -66.37 -3.14
N MET A 194 18.43 -65.63 -3.41
CA MET A 194 17.24 -66.15 -4.09
C MET A 194 17.56 -66.69 -5.49
N LYS A 195 18.45 -66.01 -6.22
CA LYS A 195 18.91 -66.48 -7.53
C LYS A 195 19.58 -67.85 -7.42
N LYS A 196 20.49 -68.04 -6.45
CA LYS A 196 21.15 -69.35 -6.23
C LYS A 196 20.14 -70.45 -5.89
N THR A 197 19.15 -70.15 -5.04
CA THR A 197 18.11 -71.13 -4.69
C THR A 197 17.23 -71.49 -5.88
N ILE A 198 16.96 -70.54 -6.78
CA ILE A 198 16.21 -70.82 -8.02
C ILE A 198 17.02 -71.75 -8.92
N GLU A 199 18.31 -71.48 -9.13
CA GLU A 199 19.20 -72.35 -9.92
C GLU A 199 19.25 -73.79 -9.35
N GLU A 200 19.33 -73.94 -8.02
CA GLU A 200 19.30 -75.25 -7.35
C GLU A 200 17.95 -75.98 -7.56
N LEU A 201 16.83 -75.25 -7.48
CA LEU A 201 15.49 -75.80 -7.71
C LEU A 201 15.26 -76.17 -9.17
N GLU A 202 15.79 -75.39 -10.12
CA GLU A 202 15.74 -75.70 -11.56
C GLU A 202 16.45 -77.02 -11.87
N ILE A 203 17.64 -77.25 -11.29
CA ILE A 203 18.36 -78.52 -11.44
C ILE A 203 17.56 -79.68 -10.82
N ALA A 204 16.98 -79.48 -9.64
CA ALA A 204 16.16 -80.50 -9.00
C ALA A 204 14.90 -80.84 -9.82
N LEU A 205 14.26 -79.83 -10.42
CA LEU A 205 13.10 -80.00 -11.29
C LEU A 205 13.48 -80.80 -12.55
N GLN A 206 14.57 -80.45 -13.22
CA GLN A 206 15.07 -81.20 -14.39
C GLN A 206 15.35 -82.68 -14.05
N ASN A 207 15.90 -82.95 -12.86
CA ASN A 207 16.12 -84.33 -12.41
C ASN A 207 14.80 -85.08 -12.17
N CYS A 208 13.79 -84.41 -11.60
CA CYS A 208 12.46 -85.00 -11.41
C CYS A 208 11.79 -85.28 -12.76
N GLU A 209 11.86 -84.34 -13.70
CA GLU A 209 11.34 -84.51 -15.07
C GLU A 209 11.96 -85.72 -15.76
N ALA A 210 13.29 -85.86 -15.74
CA ALA A 210 13.99 -87.01 -16.31
C ALA A 210 13.57 -88.35 -15.66
N ARG A 211 13.29 -88.34 -14.35
CA ARG A 211 12.82 -89.53 -13.62
C ARG A 211 11.38 -89.89 -13.98
N ILE A 212 10.52 -88.90 -14.18
CA ILE A 212 9.13 -89.11 -14.62
C ILE A 212 9.15 -89.72 -16.02
N GLU A 213 9.89 -89.13 -16.96
CA GLU A 213 10.02 -89.62 -18.33
C GLU A 213 10.51 -91.08 -18.37
N TYR A 214 11.49 -91.44 -17.53
CA TYR A 214 11.95 -92.82 -17.39
C TYR A 214 10.85 -93.77 -16.87
N LEU A 215 10.08 -93.34 -15.88
CA LEU A 215 9.01 -94.16 -15.30
C LEU A 215 7.85 -94.36 -16.29
N GLU A 216 7.47 -93.31 -17.02
CA GLU A 216 6.46 -93.37 -18.09
C GLU A 216 6.88 -94.37 -19.18
N ALA A 217 8.13 -94.28 -19.67
CA ALA A 217 8.64 -95.23 -20.66
C ALA A 217 8.66 -96.69 -20.15
N ASN A 218 8.93 -96.90 -18.86
CA ASN A 218 8.90 -98.23 -18.25
C ASN A 218 7.46 -98.74 -18.06
N GLU A 219 6.51 -97.88 -17.67
CA GLU A 219 5.09 -98.23 -17.58
C GLU A 219 4.54 -98.68 -18.94
N ASP A 220 4.85 -97.92 -20.00
CA ASP A 220 4.50 -98.27 -21.38
C ASP A 220 5.04 -99.66 -21.75
N HIS A 221 6.33 -99.92 -21.47
CA HIS A 221 6.94 -101.22 -21.72
C HIS A 221 6.27 -102.38 -20.94
N GLN A 222 5.95 -102.16 -19.66
CA GLN A 222 5.27 -103.17 -18.84
C GLN A 222 3.85 -103.43 -19.33
N SER A 223 3.14 -102.38 -19.77
CA SER A 223 1.81 -102.50 -20.37
C SER A 223 1.83 -103.38 -21.63
N GLU A 224 2.81 -103.16 -22.51
CA GLU A 224 3.02 -104.01 -23.69
C GLU A 224 3.29 -105.48 -23.32
N GLN A 225 4.16 -105.72 -22.33
CA GLN A 225 4.44 -107.09 -21.85
C GLN A 225 3.19 -107.75 -21.27
N LEU A 226 2.41 -107.03 -20.48
CA LEU A 226 1.15 -107.52 -19.91
C LEU A 226 0.17 -107.90 -21.01
N HIS A 227 0.02 -107.06 -22.04
CA HIS A 227 -0.82 -107.38 -23.21
C HIS A 227 -0.34 -108.64 -23.93
N TYR A 228 0.97 -108.83 -24.09
CA TYR A 228 1.53 -110.05 -24.67
C TYR A 228 1.18 -111.30 -23.84
N PHE A 229 1.41 -111.27 -22.52
CA PHE A 229 1.09 -112.40 -21.64
C PHE A 229 -0.41 -112.67 -21.57
N GLN A 230 -1.25 -111.64 -21.52
CA GLN A 230 -2.71 -111.78 -21.56
C GLN A 230 -3.17 -112.48 -22.85
N ASN A 231 -2.59 -112.11 -24.00
CA ASN A 231 -2.90 -112.77 -25.27
C ASN A 231 -2.45 -114.24 -25.28
N GLN A 232 -1.30 -114.53 -24.67
CA GLN A 232 -0.80 -115.91 -24.53
C GLN A 232 -1.71 -116.76 -23.63
N VAL A 233 -2.15 -116.23 -22.49
CA VAL A 233 -3.10 -116.91 -21.60
C VAL A 233 -4.41 -117.14 -22.33
N ARG A 234 -4.96 -116.12 -23.00
CA ARG A 234 -6.20 -116.24 -23.77
C ARG A 234 -6.11 -117.29 -24.89
N SER A 235 -4.95 -117.46 -25.53
CA SER A 235 -4.78 -118.51 -26.56
C SER A 235 -4.73 -119.91 -25.93
N ARG A 236 -4.04 -120.07 -24.79
CA ARG A 236 -4.00 -121.33 -24.04
C ARG A 236 -5.37 -121.71 -23.50
N ASP A 237 -6.13 -120.75 -22.98
CA ASP A 237 -7.49 -120.97 -22.49
C ASP A 237 -8.42 -121.43 -23.61
N ARG A 238 -8.28 -120.87 -24.82
CA ARG A 238 -9.01 -121.35 -26.02
C ARG A 238 -8.65 -122.81 -26.34
N VAL A 239 -7.36 -123.13 -26.41
CA VAL A 239 -6.89 -124.50 -26.71
C VAL A 239 -7.33 -125.49 -25.63
N MET A 240 -7.23 -125.11 -24.35
CA MET A 240 -7.70 -125.94 -23.24
C MET A 240 -9.22 -126.12 -23.27
N GLY A 241 -9.97 -125.06 -23.58
CA GLY A 241 -11.42 -125.12 -23.77
C GLY A 241 -11.81 -126.08 -24.89
N GLU A 242 -11.13 -126.02 -26.04
CA GLU A 242 -11.33 -126.96 -27.16
C GLU A 242 -11.01 -128.40 -26.75
N ALA A 243 -9.90 -128.63 -26.05
CA ALA A 243 -9.52 -129.96 -25.56
C ALA A 243 -10.53 -130.51 -24.55
N LEU A 244 -11.07 -129.67 -23.65
CA LEU A 244 -12.12 -130.07 -22.71
C LEU A 244 -13.42 -130.46 -23.44
N VAL A 245 -13.82 -129.72 -24.48
CA VAL A 245 -14.96 -130.07 -25.33
C VAL A 245 -14.72 -131.43 -26.00
N GLN A 246 -13.54 -131.66 -26.59
CA GLN A 246 -13.19 -132.94 -27.21
C GLN A 246 -13.19 -134.11 -26.20
N ILE A 247 -12.63 -133.93 -25.01
CA ILE A 247 -12.66 -134.95 -23.94
C ILE A 247 -14.10 -135.28 -23.55
N ARG A 248 -14.95 -134.26 -23.44
CA ARG A 248 -16.37 -134.43 -23.12
C ARG A 248 -17.10 -135.21 -24.20
N GLU A 249 -16.88 -134.88 -25.47
CA GLU A 249 -17.43 -135.63 -26.60
C GLU A 249 -16.98 -137.10 -26.57
N VAL A 250 -15.69 -137.38 -26.37
CA VAL A 250 -15.18 -138.77 -26.26
C VAL A 250 -15.81 -139.51 -25.08
N ALA A 251 -15.95 -138.85 -23.94
CA ALA A 251 -16.60 -139.42 -22.76
C ALA A 251 -18.07 -139.75 -23.02
N ASP A 252 -18.81 -138.86 -23.69
CA ASP A 252 -20.21 -139.07 -24.08
C ASP A 252 -20.36 -140.22 -25.09
N HIS A 253 -19.44 -140.33 -26.05
CA HIS A 253 -19.38 -141.46 -26.99
C HIS A 253 -19.09 -142.78 -26.27
N LEU A 254 -18.13 -142.81 -25.33
CA LEU A 254 -17.83 -143.98 -24.50
C LEU A 254 -19.02 -144.39 -23.64
N GLN A 255 -19.77 -143.43 -23.10
CA GLN A 255 -20.98 -143.69 -22.35
C GLN A 255 -22.08 -144.31 -23.25
N THR A 256 -22.23 -143.81 -24.46
CA THR A 256 -23.15 -144.38 -25.46
C THR A 256 -22.75 -145.81 -25.85
N LEU A 257 -21.47 -146.05 -26.13
CA LEU A 257 -20.93 -147.39 -26.40
C LEU A 257 -21.12 -148.34 -25.22
N THR A 258 -21.04 -147.84 -23.98
CA THR A 258 -21.30 -148.65 -22.79
C THR A 258 -22.76 -149.10 -22.70
N ILE A 259 -23.71 -148.23 -23.01
CA ILE A 259 -25.15 -148.57 -23.06
C ILE A 259 -25.40 -149.61 -24.18
N GLN A 260 -24.79 -149.43 -25.35
CA GLN A 260 -24.85 -150.43 -26.43
C GLN A 260 -24.22 -151.76 -26.01
N ALA A 261 -23.10 -151.71 -25.31
CA ALA A 261 -22.42 -152.88 -24.77
C ALA A 261 -23.29 -153.63 -23.77
N ASP A 262 -23.96 -152.93 -22.85
CA ASP A 262 -24.93 -153.53 -21.92
C ASP A 262 -26.07 -154.22 -22.67
N THR A 263 -26.60 -153.59 -23.71
CA THR A 263 -27.66 -154.15 -24.56
C THR A 263 -27.21 -155.42 -25.29
N LEU A 264 -25.98 -155.45 -25.80
CA LEU A 264 -25.41 -156.63 -26.47
C LEU A 264 -25.01 -157.72 -25.49
N SER A 265 -24.52 -157.37 -24.30
CA SER A 265 -24.19 -158.33 -23.24
C SER A 265 -25.43 -159.13 -22.84
N LEU A 266 -26.60 -158.48 -22.73
CA LEU A 266 -27.89 -159.16 -22.49
C LEU A 266 -28.32 -160.08 -23.65
N LYS A 267 -27.91 -159.80 -24.89
CA LYS A 267 -28.28 -160.59 -26.08
C LYS A 267 -27.39 -161.82 -26.31
N TYR A 268 -26.13 -161.78 -25.87
CA TYR A 268 -25.12 -162.78 -26.23
C TYR A 268 -24.49 -163.50 -25.03
N GLU A 269 -25.08 -163.35 -23.84
CA GLU A 269 -24.74 -164.21 -22.70
C GLU A 269 -25.26 -165.63 -22.93
N LEU A 270 -24.33 -166.51 -23.35
CA LEU A 270 -24.38 -167.98 -23.43
C LEU A 270 -24.71 -168.53 -24.83
N GLU A 271 -23.67 -168.97 -25.58
CA GLU A 271 -23.65 -170.25 -26.37
C GLU A 271 -22.46 -170.44 -27.38
N SER A 272 -21.40 -169.62 -27.43
CA SER A 272 -20.24 -169.88 -28.34
C SER A 272 -18.91 -169.26 -27.89
N ASP A 273 -17.76 -169.87 -28.25
CA ASP A 273 -16.39 -169.36 -28.01
C ASP A 273 -16.18 -167.92 -28.52
N ARG A 274 -16.86 -167.52 -29.60
CA ARG A 274 -16.83 -166.13 -30.10
C ARG A 274 -17.52 -165.13 -29.16
N GLY A 275 -18.47 -165.59 -28.35
CA GLY A 275 -19.17 -164.77 -27.36
C GLY A 275 -18.30 -164.40 -26.15
N GLN A 276 -17.33 -165.24 -25.77
CA GLN A 276 -16.41 -164.95 -24.66
C GLN A 276 -15.43 -163.82 -24.98
N GLU A 277 -14.89 -163.77 -26.21
CA GLU A 277 -14.06 -162.64 -26.65
C GLU A 277 -14.85 -161.33 -26.68
N LEU A 278 -16.10 -161.39 -27.15
CA LEU A 278 -16.98 -160.23 -27.19
C LEU A 278 -17.25 -159.70 -25.76
N ALA A 279 -17.60 -160.58 -24.82
CA ALA A 279 -17.82 -160.19 -23.42
C ALA A 279 -16.57 -159.57 -22.76
N SER A 280 -15.37 -160.02 -23.12
CA SER A 280 -14.11 -159.43 -22.66
C SER A 280 -13.91 -157.99 -23.17
N LEU A 281 -14.26 -157.73 -24.43
CA LEU A 281 -14.22 -156.36 -25.00
C LEU A 281 -15.24 -155.43 -24.34
N LEU A 282 -16.47 -155.90 -24.11
CA LEU A 282 -17.51 -155.10 -23.46
C LEU A 282 -17.12 -154.71 -22.03
N LYS A 283 -16.46 -155.61 -21.28
CA LYS A 283 -15.89 -155.29 -19.95
C LYS A 283 -14.81 -154.21 -20.03
N LYS A 284 -13.95 -154.21 -21.06
CA LYS A 284 -12.93 -153.16 -21.26
C LYS A 284 -13.58 -151.80 -21.55
N ILE A 285 -14.63 -151.76 -22.37
CA ILE A 285 -15.38 -150.52 -22.65
C ILE A 285 -15.95 -149.92 -21.36
N LYS A 286 -16.54 -150.74 -20.48
CA LYS A 286 -17.03 -150.28 -19.16
C LYS A 286 -15.94 -149.65 -18.30
N VAL A 287 -14.78 -150.29 -18.20
CA VAL A 287 -13.65 -149.77 -17.42
C VAL A 287 -13.17 -148.43 -17.98
N LEU A 288 -13.09 -148.29 -19.30
CA LEU A 288 -12.70 -147.05 -19.95
C LEU A 288 -13.73 -145.92 -19.71
N SER A 289 -15.03 -146.21 -19.73
CA SER A 289 -16.08 -145.22 -19.44
C SER A 289 -16.01 -144.69 -18.01
N ILE A 290 -15.80 -145.56 -17.01
CA ILE A 290 -15.63 -145.16 -15.61
C ILE A 290 -14.40 -144.27 -15.46
N ARG A 291 -13.31 -144.61 -16.14
CA ARG A 291 -12.08 -143.81 -16.10
C ARG A 291 -12.27 -142.45 -16.78
N ALA A 292 -12.94 -142.40 -17.92
CA ALA A 292 -13.24 -141.14 -18.62
C ALA A 292 -14.07 -140.18 -17.75
N LYS A 293 -15.06 -140.69 -17.01
CA LYS A 293 -15.85 -139.87 -16.07
C LYS A 293 -15.04 -139.23 -14.95
N SER A 294 -13.90 -139.81 -14.57
CA SER A 294 -13.04 -139.22 -13.52
C SER A 294 -12.24 -137.99 -13.99
N TYR A 295 -12.25 -137.70 -15.30
CA TYR A 295 -11.56 -136.55 -15.90
C TYR A 295 -12.51 -135.41 -16.33
N LEU A 296 -13.81 -135.53 -16.03
CA LEU A 296 -14.83 -134.49 -16.20
C LEU A 296 -15.23 -133.91 -14.84
#